data_AF-A0A8S3RXG6-F1
#
_entry.id   AF-A0A8S3RXG6-F1
#
_cell.length_a   1.000
_cell.length_b   1.000
_cell.length_c   1.000
_cell.angle_alpha   90.00
_cell.angle_beta   90.00
_cell.angle_gamma   90.00
#
_symmetry.space_group_name_H-M   'P 1'
#
loop_
_entity.id
_entity.type
_entity.pdbx_description
1 polymer ?
#
loop_
_entity_poly.entity_id
_entity_poly.type
_entity_poly.pdbx_seq_one_letter_code
_entity_poly.pdbx_strand_id
1 'polypeptide(L)'
;MVGEKQRSRLWKAGILRRMFAGIILVGISYFCYLVFFQAPGHFVYTHANTHAQCMIPQINPFDKNILAFFWQPDPIVCTQNTELVYIDDNDTVHVNYSRTHLEVVNCSYQNIIRETENDNEVLFKSPVWFSKSSKLTSDFIKVQCYDYSGNLLYERLHYHIYKSGKKFTSDENRFSVLLLGIDGMSRLAAIRELPKTLKYLQDTLQGHILKGYAKVGENTFPNMVAFLAGRIGYSKDFPGRP
;
A
#
# COMPACT_ATOMS: atom_id res chain seq x y z
N MET A 1 49.08 3.56 -59.84
CA MET A 1 48.70 3.12 -58.47
C MET A 1 47.94 4.16 -57.63
N VAL A 2 47.68 5.38 -58.13
CA VAL A 2 47.02 6.44 -57.31
C VAL A 2 45.48 6.40 -57.39
N GLY A 3 44.89 6.02 -58.53
CA GLY A 3 43.42 6.04 -58.72
C GLY A 3 42.63 4.98 -57.93
N GLU A 4 43.23 3.83 -57.65
CA GLU A 4 42.56 2.70 -56.98
C GLU A 4 42.40 2.93 -55.46
N LYS A 5 43.40 3.58 -54.84
CA LYS A 5 43.39 3.98 -53.43
C LYS A 5 42.32 5.06 -53.16
N GLN A 6 42.08 5.95 -54.13
CA GLN A 6 41.11 7.04 -54.02
C GLN A 6 39.67 6.53 -54.18
N ARG A 7 39.43 5.57 -55.10
CA ARG A 7 38.15 4.89 -55.27
C ARG A 7 37.76 4.05 -54.04
N SER A 8 38.74 3.35 -53.44
CA SER A 8 38.56 2.61 -52.17
C SER A 8 38.18 3.53 -50.99
N ARG A 9 38.81 4.72 -50.88
CA ARG A 9 38.47 5.70 -49.83
C ARG A 9 37.08 6.29 -50.00
N LEU A 10 36.67 6.62 -51.22
CA LEU A 10 35.33 7.13 -51.52
C LEU A 10 34.24 6.07 -51.26
N TRP A 11 34.51 4.80 -51.57
CA TRP A 11 33.60 3.69 -51.27
C TRP A 11 33.45 3.44 -49.77
N LYS A 12 34.57 3.43 -49.02
CA LYS A 12 34.56 3.34 -47.55
C LYS A 12 33.85 4.53 -46.89
N ALA A 13 34.03 5.75 -47.39
CA ALA A 13 33.32 6.93 -46.90
C ALA A 13 31.80 6.87 -47.19
N GLY A 14 31.40 6.31 -48.34
CA GLY A 14 30.00 6.06 -48.68
C GLY A 14 29.34 5.01 -47.75
N ILE A 15 30.05 3.95 -47.42
CA ILE A 15 29.59 2.93 -46.45
C ILE A 15 29.48 3.53 -45.05
N LEU A 16 30.47 4.31 -44.62
CA LEU A 16 30.46 4.95 -43.31
C LEU A 16 29.27 5.93 -43.18
N ARG A 17 28.98 6.71 -44.23
CA ARG A 17 27.78 7.58 -44.28
C ARG A 17 26.48 6.79 -44.20
N ARG A 18 26.37 5.65 -44.89
CA ARG A 18 25.18 4.78 -44.84
C ARG A 18 25.00 4.15 -43.46
N MET A 19 26.08 3.72 -42.81
CA MET A 19 26.03 3.21 -41.44
C MET A 19 25.60 4.30 -40.45
N PHE A 20 26.15 5.52 -40.58
CA PHE A 20 25.77 6.63 -39.72
C PHE A 20 24.28 7.01 -39.89
N ALA A 21 23.78 7.05 -41.12
CA ALA A 21 22.36 7.27 -41.40
C ALA A 21 21.47 6.16 -40.81
N GLY A 22 21.92 4.89 -40.88
CA GLY A 22 21.23 3.76 -40.27
C GLY A 22 21.14 3.87 -38.74
N ILE A 23 22.25 4.25 -38.08
CA ILE A 23 22.27 4.46 -36.62
C ILE A 23 21.33 5.59 -36.21
N ILE A 24 21.32 6.69 -36.97
CA ILE A 24 20.40 7.82 -36.72
C ILE A 24 18.94 7.37 -36.86
N LEU A 25 18.59 6.61 -37.91
CA LEU A 25 17.23 6.11 -38.11
C LEU A 25 16.78 5.16 -36.99
N VAL A 26 17.65 4.26 -36.55
CA VAL A 26 17.37 3.36 -35.41
C VAL A 26 17.21 4.17 -34.12
N GLY A 27 18.07 5.17 -33.90
CA GLY A 27 17.98 6.08 -32.76
C GLY A 27 16.67 6.89 -32.73
N ILE A 28 16.24 7.42 -33.88
CA ILE A 28 14.96 8.13 -34.03
C ILE A 28 13.79 7.17 -33.78
N SER A 29 13.82 5.97 -34.37
CA SER A 29 12.76 4.98 -34.16
C SER A 29 12.66 4.56 -32.69
N TYR A 30 13.80 4.37 -32.01
CA TYR A 30 13.82 4.03 -30.59
C TYR A 30 13.33 5.20 -29.73
N PHE A 31 13.74 6.44 -30.05
CA PHE A 31 13.25 7.63 -29.38
C PHE A 31 11.73 7.81 -29.55
N CYS A 32 11.21 7.65 -30.76
CA CYS A 32 9.77 7.64 -31.02
C CYS A 32 9.06 6.53 -30.24
N TYR A 33 9.63 5.32 -30.21
CA TYR A 33 9.06 4.23 -29.41
C TYR A 33 8.98 4.58 -27.92
N LEU A 34 10.05 5.14 -27.33
CA LEU A 34 10.03 5.58 -25.94
C LEU A 34 8.97 6.68 -25.71
N VAL A 35 8.90 7.69 -26.58
CA VAL A 35 7.94 8.79 -26.44
C VAL A 35 6.49 8.29 -26.58
N PHE A 36 6.19 7.41 -27.53
CA PHE A 36 4.82 6.95 -27.77
C PHE A 36 4.36 5.86 -26.79
N PHE A 37 5.25 4.98 -26.33
CA PHE A 37 4.88 3.85 -25.47
C PHE A 37 5.20 4.03 -23.98
N GLN A 38 6.08 4.97 -23.60
CA GLN A 38 6.33 5.30 -22.18
C GLN A 38 5.65 6.59 -21.72
N ALA A 39 5.15 7.45 -22.62
CA ALA A 39 4.29 8.54 -22.19
C ALA A 39 2.99 7.94 -21.65
N PRO A 40 2.62 8.20 -20.37
CA PRO A 40 1.34 7.75 -19.86
C PRO A 40 0.25 8.31 -20.77
N GLY A 41 -0.59 7.42 -21.32
CA GLY A 41 -1.75 7.82 -22.10
C GLY A 41 -2.68 8.64 -21.20
N HIS A 42 -2.60 9.96 -21.27
CA HIS A 42 -3.57 10.83 -20.65
C HIS A 42 -4.84 10.82 -21.48
N PHE A 43 -5.76 9.94 -21.12
CA PHE A 43 -7.12 10.00 -21.64
C PHE A 43 -7.82 11.22 -21.05
N VAL A 44 -7.73 12.36 -21.74
CA VAL A 44 -8.55 13.52 -21.43
C VAL A 44 -9.91 13.28 -22.07
N TYR A 45 -10.89 12.88 -21.27
CA TYR A 45 -12.28 12.85 -21.71
C TYR A 45 -12.78 14.29 -21.83
N THR A 46 -12.63 14.87 -23.02
CA THR A 46 -13.24 16.17 -23.32
C THR A 46 -14.70 15.94 -23.67
N HIS A 47 -15.60 16.45 -22.83
CA HIS A 47 -17.00 16.52 -23.20
C HIS A 47 -17.16 17.63 -24.24
N ALA A 48 -17.61 17.27 -25.45
CA ALA A 48 -17.91 18.25 -26.52
C ALA A 48 -18.98 19.27 -26.10
N ASN A 49 -19.78 18.95 -25.09
CA ASN A 49 -20.76 19.84 -24.49
C ASN A 49 -20.71 19.73 -22.96
N THR A 50 -20.16 20.75 -22.30
CA THR A 50 -20.08 20.83 -20.83
C THR A 50 -21.44 21.06 -20.15
N HIS A 51 -22.47 21.42 -20.91
CA HIS A 51 -23.85 21.53 -20.44
C HIS A 51 -24.67 20.25 -20.66
N ALA A 52 -24.11 19.24 -21.32
CA ALA A 52 -24.78 17.95 -21.49
C ALA A 52 -24.80 17.17 -20.16
N GLN A 53 -25.73 16.23 -20.06
CA GLN A 53 -25.80 15.31 -18.92
C GLN A 53 -24.48 14.52 -18.80
N CYS A 54 -23.87 14.54 -17.61
CA CYS A 54 -22.72 13.71 -17.30
C CYS A 54 -23.17 12.24 -17.18
N MET A 55 -22.78 11.42 -18.16
CA MET A 55 -23.09 10.00 -18.20
C MET A 55 -21.88 9.20 -17.72
N ILE A 56 -21.97 8.63 -16.52
CA ILE A 56 -20.90 7.78 -15.97
C ILE A 56 -20.94 6.42 -16.69
N PRO A 57 -19.87 6.02 -17.39
CA PRO A 57 -19.85 4.77 -18.14
C PRO A 57 -19.99 3.56 -17.21
N GLN A 58 -20.77 2.57 -17.63
CA GLN A 58 -20.87 1.28 -16.95
C GLN A 58 -19.83 0.33 -17.54
N ILE A 59 -18.67 0.26 -16.88
CA ILE A 59 -17.56 -0.60 -17.31
C ILE A 59 -17.77 -2.01 -16.73
N ASN A 60 -17.60 -3.04 -17.55
CA ASN A 60 -17.62 -4.44 -17.11
C ASN A 60 -16.39 -4.74 -16.25
N PRO A 61 -16.54 -5.08 -14.95
CA PRO A 61 -15.39 -5.40 -14.10
C PRO A 61 -14.65 -6.68 -14.53
N PHE A 62 -15.30 -7.57 -15.28
CA PHE A 62 -14.76 -8.88 -15.71
C PHE A 62 -14.52 -8.94 -17.23
N ASP A 63 -14.22 -7.79 -17.84
CA ASP A 63 -13.85 -7.76 -19.25
C ASP A 63 -12.59 -8.61 -19.51
N LYS A 64 -12.62 -9.44 -20.55
CA LYS A 64 -11.52 -10.35 -20.90
C LYS A 64 -10.18 -9.63 -21.08
N ASN A 65 -10.20 -8.39 -21.59
CA ASN A 65 -8.99 -7.59 -21.78
C ASN A 65 -8.36 -7.16 -20.46
N ILE A 66 -9.14 -7.04 -19.39
CA ILE A 66 -8.64 -6.66 -18.04
C ILE A 66 -8.28 -7.90 -17.23
N LEU A 67 -8.99 -9.02 -17.41
CA LEU A 67 -8.71 -10.27 -16.69
C LEU A 67 -7.29 -10.79 -16.95
N ALA A 68 -6.69 -10.50 -18.10
CA ALA A 68 -5.30 -10.84 -18.38
C ALA A 68 -4.29 -10.16 -17.43
N PHE A 69 -4.67 -9.05 -16.80
CA PHE A 69 -3.85 -8.30 -15.84
C PHE A 69 -4.24 -8.57 -14.38
N PHE A 70 -5.25 -9.42 -14.16
CA PHE A 70 -5.73 -9.77 -12.85
C PHE A 70 -4.86 -10.87 -12.24
N TRP A 71 -4.31 -10.61 -11.06
CA TRP A 71 -3.53 -11.59 -10.30
C TRP A 71 -4.32 -12.00 -9.06
N GLN A 72 -4.58 -13.31 -8.94
CA GLN A 72 -5.27 -13.85 -7.78
C GLN A 72 -4.26 -14.53 -6.86
N PRO A 73 -4.01 -14.02 -5.63
CA PRO A 73 -3.12 -14.68 -4.70
C PRO A 73 -3.72 -16.00 -4.21
N ASP A 74 -2.84 -16.95 -3.92
CA ASP A 74 -3.24 -18.17 -3.23
C ASP A 74 -3.82 -17.84 -1.84
N PRO A 75 -4.80 -18.63 -1.35
CA PRO A 75 -5.34 -18.43 -0.01
C PRO A 75 -4.25 -18.46 1.06
N ILE A 76 -4.33 -17.53 2.01
CA ILE A 76 -3.42 -17.52 3.17
C ILE A 76 -3.68 -18.76 4.01
N VAL A 77 -2.68 -19.65 4.08
CA VAL A 77 -2.71 -20.83 4.95
C VAL A 77 -2.17 -20.41 6.33
N CYS A 78 -3.07 -20.13 7.26
CA CYS A 78 -2.69 -19.85 8.64
C CYS A 78 -2.27 -21.14 9.35
N THR A 79 -1.07 -21.17 9.93
CA THR A 79 -0.66 -22.27 10.82
C THR A 79 -1.49 -22.23 12.11
N GLN A 80 -1.96 -23.39 12.58
CA GLN A 80 -2.68 -23.53 13.85
C GLN A 80 -1.73 -23.44 15.07
N ASN A 81 -0.87 -22.43 15.09
CA ASN A 81 0.02 -22.20 16.22
C ASN A 81 -0.77 -21.49 17.32
N THR A 82 -0.71 -22.03 18.55
CA THR A 82 -1.38 -21.46 19.71
C THR A 82 -0.89 -20.04 19.99
N GLU A 83 -1.84 -19.13 20.22
CA GLU A 83 -1.53 -17.82 20.79
C GLU A 83 -1.14 -18.00 22.26
N LEU A 84 0.18 -18.00 22.50
CA LEU A 84 0.76 -18.12 23.85
C LEU A 84 0.58 -16.84 24.67
N VAL A 85 0.29 -15.73 24.02
CA VAL A 85 0.19 -14.41 24.64
C VAL A 85 -1.03 -13.68 24.12
N TYR A 86 -1.72 -12.96 24.99
CA TYR A 86 -2.82 -12.05 24.64
C TYR A 86 -2.62 -10.69 25.31
N ILE A 87 -3.24 -9.65 24.75
CA ILE A 87 -3.23 -8.28 25.29
C ILE A 87 -4.65 -7.97 25.75
N ASP A 88 -4.80 -7.47 26.98
CA ASP A 88 -6.10 -7.09 27.52
C ASP A 88 -6.47 -5.63 27.22
N ASP A 89 -7.70 -5.24 27.57
CA ASP A 89 -8.22 -3.88 27.38
C ASP A 89 -7.51 -2.82 28.23
N ASN A 90 -6.70 -3.27 29.20
CA ASN A 90 -5.87 -2.46 30.07
C ASN A 90 -4.42 -2.41 29.56
N ASP A 91 -4.19 -2.58 28.25
CA ASP A 91 -2.89 -2.55 27.59
C ASP A 91 -1.84 -3.45 28.28
N THR A 92 -2.26 -4.56 28.86
CA THR A 92 -1.37 -5.48 29.57
C THR A 92 -1.20 -6.74 28.75
N VAL A 93 0.04 -7.09 28.46
CA VAL A 93 0.39 -8.35 27.83
C VAL A 93 0.40 -9.45 28.88
N HIS A 94 -0.24 -10.58 28.60
CA HIS A 94 -0.36 -11.73 29.51
C HIS A 94 0.09 -13.02 28.84
N VAL A 95 0.79 -13.86 29.59
CA VAL A 95 1.11 -15.23 29.16
C VAL A 95 -0.09 -16.13 29.44
N ASN A 96 -0.56 -16.83 28.41
CA ASN A 96 -1.68 -17.76 28.50
C ASN A 96 -1.20 -19.17 28.87
N TYR A 97 -0.87 -19.38 30.15
CA TYR A 97 -0.43 -20.67 30.67
C TYR A 97 -1.44 -21.81 30.46
N SER A 98 -2.74 -21.51 30.38
CA SER A 98 -3.78 -22.52 30.12
C SER A 98 -3.74 -23.08 28.71
N ARG A 99 -3.08 -22.40 27.77
CA ARG A 99 -2.90 -22.86 26.38
C ARG A 99 -1.51 -23.44 26.12
N THR A 100 -0.66 -23.57 27.15
CA THR A 100 0.69 -24.11 27.01
C THR A 100 0.75 -25.50 27.65
N HIS A 101 1.16 -26.50 26.88
CA HIS A 101 1.66 -27.77 27.43
C HIS A 101 3.14 -27.64 27.86
N LEU A 102 3.72 -26.45 27.67
CA LEU A 102 5.12 -26.14 27.88
C LEU A 102 5.27 -25.23 29.09
N GLU A 103 6.30 -25.47 29.89
CA GLU A 103 6.65 -24.61 31.02
C GLU A 103 7.32 -23.33 30.51
N VAL A 104 6.50 -22.32 30.20
CA VAL A 104 6.98 -20.99 29.83
C VAL A 104 7.57 -20.31 31.06
N VAL A 105 8.84 -19.91 30.97
CA VAL A 105 9.58 -19.39 32.14
C VAL A 105 9.60 -17.89 32.15
N ASN A 106 9.97 -17.32 31.00
CA ASN A 106 10.15 -15.89 30.89
C ASN A 106 9.86 -15.44 29.47
N CYS A 107 9.16 -14.32 29.36
CA CYS A 107 8.92 -13.65 28.10
C CYS A 107 9.60 -12.29 28.12
N SER A 108 9.86 -11.75 26.94
CA SER A 108 10.27 -10.38 26.75
C SER A 108 9.43 -9.74 25.66
N TYR A 109 9.23 -8.43 25.76
CA TYR A 109 8.70 -7.66 24.65
C TYR A 109 9.65 -6.51 24.29
N GLN A 110 9.67 -6.17 23.01
CA GLN A 110 10.38 -5.03 22.46
C GLN A 110 9.40 -4.12 21.74
N ASN A 111 9.38 -2.83 22.11
CA ASN A 111 8.59 -1.84 21.40
C ASN A 111 9.18 -1.62 20.01
N ILE A 112 8.30 -1.55 19.02
CA ILE A 112 8.64 -1.29 17.63
C ILE A 112 8.33 0.18 17.34
N ILE A 113 9.35 0.95 17.02
CA ILE A 113 9.19 2.35 16.64
C ILE A 113 9.59 2.53 15.19
N ARG A 114 8.88 3.42 14.48
CA ARG A 114 9.24 3.82 13.13
C ARG A 114 10.47 4.73 13.17
N GLU A 115 11.42 4.52 12.28
CA GLU A 115 12.51 5.46 12.08
C GLU A 115 11.99 6.76 11.45
N THR A 116 12.46 7.92 11.90
CA THR A 116 11.92 9.22 11.47
C THR A 116 12.38 9.64 10.08
N GLU A 117 13.53 9.13 9.63
CA GLU A 117 14.17 9.56 8.37
C GLU A 117 14.01 8.52 7.25
N ASN A 118 13.70 7.27 7.58
CA ASN A 118 13.57 6.18 6.64
C ASN A 118 12.20 5.51 6.76
N ASP A 119 11.48 5.44 5.65
CA ASP A 119 10.14 4.85 5.61
C ASP A 119 10.17 3.31 5.55
N ASN A 120 11.35 2.69 5.36
CA ASN A 120 11.51 1.25 5.20
C ASN A 120 12.05 0.54 6.44
N GLU A 121 12.37 1.28 7.51
CA GLU A 121 13.06 0.74 8.67
C GLU A 121 12.26 0.94 9.97
N VAL A 122 12.40 -0.05 10.85
CA VAL A 122 11.81 -0.05 12.19
C VAL A 122 12.90 -0.37 13.20
N LEU A 123 12.85 0.30 14.34
CA LEU A 123 13.79 0.09 15.44
C LEU A 123 13.10 -0.71 16.54
N PHE A 124 13.79 -1.73 17.03
CA PHE A 124 13.37 -2.50 18.20
C PHE A 124 14.04 -1.93 19.44
N LYS A 125 13.25 -1.45 20.39
CA LYS A 125 13.77 -0.98 21.69
C LYS A 125 14.32 -2.15 22.52
N SER A 126 15.04 -1.81 23.58
CA SER A 126 15.55 -2.79 24.54
C SER A 126 14.42 -3.68 25.08
N PRO A 127 14.67 -5.00 25.23
CA PRO A 127 13.66 -5.93 25.71
C PRO A 127 13.29 -5.67 27.17
N VAL A 128 11.99 -5.70 27.44
CA VAL A 128 11.43 -5.67 28.79
C VAL A 128 10.95 -7.07 29.15
N TRP A 129 11.56 -7.65 30.18
CA TRP A 129 11.30 -9.03 30.61
C TRP A 129 10.10 -9.10 31.57
N PHE A 130 9.30 -10.15 31.44
CA PHE A 130 8.14 -10.42 32.27
C PHE A 130 7.81 -11.91 32.30
N SER A 131 7.38 -12.40 33.47
CA SER A 131 6.98 -13.80 33.63
C SER A 131 5.49 -13.99 33.35
N LYS A 132 4.61 -13.28 34.09
CA LYS A 132 3.16 -13.44 33.97
C LYS A 132 2.51 -12.40 33.05
N SER A 133 2.84 -11.12 33.30
CA SER A 133 2.23 -10.01 32.58
C SER A 133 3.09 -8.74 32.64
N SER A 134 2.91 -7.83 31.69
CA SER A 134 3.52 -6.50 31.73
C SER A 134 2.66 -5.43 31.06
N LYS A 135 2.75 -4.19 31.53
CA LYS A 135 2.04 -3.04 30.96
C LYS A 135 2.76 -2.56 29.71
N LEU A 136 2.05 -2.51 28.59
CA LEU A 136 2.54 -2.02 27.33
C LEU A 136 2.50 -0.50 27.25
N THR A 137 3.40 0.04 26.44
CA THR A 137 3.59 1.49 26.25
C THR A 137 3.64 1.88 24.78
N SER A 138 3.31 0.97 23.88
CA SER A 138 3.41 1.16 22.43
C SER A 138 2.41 0.25 21.71
N ASP A 139 1.85 0.75 20.62
CA ASP A 139 0.89 0.02 19.79
C ASP A 139 1.48 -1.27 19.19
N PHE A 140 2.78 -1.29 18.89
CA PHE A 140 3.44 -2.39 18.19
C PHE A 140 4.58 -2.96 19.03
N ILE A 141 4.52 -4.27 19.27
CA ILE A 141 5.55 -4.97 20.04
C ILE A 141 5.96 -6.27 19.36
N LYS A 142 7.21 -6.65 19.53
CA LYS A 142 7.69 -8.01 19.29
C LYS A 142 7.74 -8.73 20.63
N VAL A 143 7.10 -9.89 20.75
CA VAL A 143 7.12 -10.72 21.96
C VAL A 143 7.91 -11.99 21.68
N GLN A 144 8.82 -12.33 22.60
CA GLN A 144 9.56 -13.58 22.59
C GLN A 144 9.37 -14.30 23.93
N CYS A 145 9.15 -15.60 23.93
CA CYS A 145 9.05 -16.40 25.17
C CYS A 145 9.98 -17.61 25.11
N TYR A 146 10.51 -17.96 26.28
CA TYR A 146 11.57 -18.97 26.42
C TYR A 146 11.21 -20.02 27.47
N ASP A 147 11.73 -21.23 27.29
CA ASP A 147 11.69 -22.32 28.28
C ASP A 147 12.82 -22.20 29.33
N TYR A 148 12.89 -23.16 30.27
CA TYR A 148 13.93 -23.21 31.31
C TYR A 148 15.34 -23.41 30.77
N SER A 149 15.47 -24.00 29.59
CA SER A 149 16.75 -24.22 28.90
C SER A 149 17.17 -23.02 28.04
N GLY A 150 16.32 -21.99 27.94
CA GLY A 150 16.56 -20.80 27.10
C GLY A 150 16.17 -20.98 25.63
N ASN A 151 15.45 -22.04 25.27
CA ASN A 151 14.96 -22.23 23.90
C ASN A 151 13.78 -21.30 23.61
N LEU A 152 13.75 -20.74 22.39
CA LEU A 152 12.65 -19.89 21.93
C LEU A 152 11.40 -20.72 21.65
N LEU A 153 10.36 -20.53 22.46
CA LEU A 153 9.07 -21.20 22.32
C LEU A 153 8.08 -20.39 21.48
N TYR A 154 8.21 -19.07 21.53
CA TYR A 154 7.28 -18.14 20.91
C TYR A 154 8.02 -16.93 20.38
N GLU A 155 7.73 -16.52 19.16
CA GLU A 155 8.15 -15.24 18.62
C GLU A 155 7.05 -14.70 17.70
N ARG A 156 6.44 -13.57 18.07
CA ARG A 156 5.44 -12.89 17.24
C ARG A 156 5.42 -11.40 17.42
N LEU A 157 4.94 -10.74 16.37
CA LEU A 157 4.52 -9.34 16.43
C LEU A 157 3.09 -9.27 16.94
N HIS A 158 2.85 -8.41 17.91
CA HIS A 158 1.52 -8.05 18.39
C HIS A 158 1.28 -6.58 18.14
N TYR A 159 0.02 -6.25 17.84
CA TYR A 159 -0.45 -4.89 17.77
C TYR A 159 -1.65 -4.71 18.72
N HIS A 160 -1.74 -3.54 19.33
CA HIS A 160 -2.91 -3.09 20.06
C HIS A 160 -3.05 -1.58 19.90
N ILE A 161 -4.20 -1.03 20.31
CA ILE A 161 -4.41 0.41 20.32
C ILE A 161 -4.08 0.91 21.74
N TYR A 162 -2.91 1.49 21.93
CA TYR A 162 -2.52 2.13 23.18
C TYR A 162 -3.29 3.45 23.33
N LYS A 163 -4.17 3.50 24.34
CA LYS A 163 -5.03 4.66 24.57
C LYS A 163 -4.23 5.84 25.15
N SER A 164 -3.73 6.73 24.28
CA SER A 164 -3.07 7.96 24.71
C SER A 164 -4.08 9.02 25.20
N GLY A 165 -4.45 8.91 26.47
CA GLY A 165 -4.69 10.05 27.38
C GLY A 165 -5.80 11.08 27.14
N LYS A 166 -6.46 11.16 25.98
CA LYS A 166 -7.57 12.10 25.77
C LYS A 166 -8.91 11.39 25.90
N LYS A 167 -9.43 11.36 27.12
CA LYS A 167 -10.86 11.10 27.35
C LYS A 167 -11.63 12.29 26.81
N PHE A 168 -12.22 12.15 25.62
CA PHE A 168 -13.26 13.07 25.20
C PHE A 168 -14.43 12.90 26.16
N THR A 169 -14.96 14.00 26.68
CA THR A 169 -16.23 13.96 27.43
C THR A 169 -17.28 13.42 26.48
N SER A 170 -17.75 12.19 26.75
CA SER A 170 -18.79 11.54 25.97
C SER A 170 -20.10 12.27 26.24
N ASP A 171 -20.47 13.18 25.34
CA ASP A 171 -21.86 13.59 25.23
C ASP A 171 -22.62 12.38 24.65
N GLU A 172 -23.56 11.82 25.43
CA GLU A 172 -24.31 10.61 25.07
C GLU A 172 -25.07 10.75 23.75
N ASN A 173 -25.29 11.98 23.29
CA ASN A 173 -26.01 12.29 22.06
C ASN A 173 -25.13 12.35 20.79
N ARG A 174 -23.86 11.95 20.84
CA ARG A 174 -22.96 11.99 19.68
C ARG A 174 -22.76 10.63 19.02
N PHE A 175 -22.96 10.60 17.70
CA PHE A 175 -22.56 9.44 16.90
C PHE A 175 -21.03 9.31 16.84
N SER A 176 -20.55 8.07 16.95
CA SER A 176 -19.18 7.72 16.62
C SER A 176 -19.06 7.54 15.10
N VAL A 177 -18.02 8.14 14.50
CA VAL A 177 -17.74 7.99 13.07
C VAL A 177 -16.45 7.19 12.89
N LEU A 178 -16.53 6.07 12.16
CA LEU A 178 -15.36 5.30 11.75
C LEU A 178 -15.06 5.60 10.28
N LEU A 179 -13.87 6.13 10.01
CA LEU A 179 -13.36 6.32 8.67
C LEU A 179 -12.41 5.17 8.34
N LEU A 180 -12.77 4.35 7.35
CA LEU A 180 -11.94 3.26 6.85
C LEU A 180 -11.41 3.62 5.45
N GLY A 181 -10.09 3.73 5.31
CA GLY A 181 -9.42 3.97 4.03
C GLY A 181 -8.70 2.71 3.55
N ILE A 182 -8.85 2.39 2.26
CA ILE A 182 -8.07 1.36 1.58
C ILE A 182 -7.29 2.08 0.48
N ASP A 183 -5.96 2.07 0.58
CA ASP A 183 -5.10 2.73 -0.39
C ASP A 183 -5.00 1.94 -1.71
N GLY A 184 -4.86 2.64 -2.82
CA GLY A 184 -4.52 2.06 -4.12
C GLY A 184 -5.61 1.24 -4.82
N MET A 185 -6.87 1.34 -4.40
CA MET A 185 -7.94 0.48 -4.94
C MET A 185 -8.99 1.24 -5.74
N SER A 186 -9.25 0.80 -6.97
CA SER A 186 -10.38 1.28 -7.77
C SER A 186 -11.68 0.54 -7.41
N ARG A 187 -12.83 1.14 -7.68
CA ARG A 187 -14.13 0.48 -7.50
C ARG A 187 -14.24 -0.84 -8.28
N LEU A 188 -13.71 -0.88 -9.50
CA LEU A 188 -13.73 -2.10 -10.32
C LEU A 188 -12.83 -3.19 -9.73
N ALA A 189 -11.67 -2.80 -9.17
CA ALA A 189 -10.81 -3.74 -8.45
C ALA A 189 -11.50 -4.27 -7.19
N ALA A 190 -12.17 -3.42 -6.40
CA ALA A 190 -12.91 -3.85 -5.22
C ALA A 190 -14.01 -4.88 -5.54
N ILE A 191 -14.69 -4.74 -6.69
CA ILE A 191 -15.70 -5.71 -7.17
C ILE A 191 -15.08 -7.09 -7.39
N ARG A 192 -13.84 -7.15 -7.89
CA ARG A 192 -13.16 -8.42 -8.17
C ARG A 192 -12.49 -9.01 -6.94
N GLU A 193 -11.75 -8.18 -6.20
CA GLU A 193 -10.84 -8.62 -5.12
C GLU A 193 -11.53 -8.71 -3.76
N LEU A 194 -12.52 -7.85 -3.51
CA LEU A 194 -13.21 -7.74 -2.23
C LEU A 194 -14.73 -8.00 -2.34
N PRO A 195 -15.18 -9.06 -3.05
CA PRO A 195 -16.61 -9.29 -3.28
C PRO A 195 -17.36 -9.55 -1.97
N LYS A 196 -16.73 -10.24 -1.00
CA LYS A 196 -17.31 -10.49 0.33
C LYS A 196 -17.47 -9.19 1.12
N THR A 197 -16.47 -8.31 1.08
CA THR A 197 -16.49 -7.02 1.77
C THR A 197 -17.58 -6.11 1.20
N LEU A 198 -17.68 -5.99 -0.12
CA LEU A 198 -18.72 -5.19 -0.75
C LEU A 198 -20.12 -5.72 -0.44
N LYS A 199 -20.30 -7.04 -0.50
CA LYS A 199 -21.57 -7.68 -0.12
C LYS A 199 -21.94 -7.36 1.32
N TYR A 200 -21.00 -7.46 2.25
CA TYR A 200 -21.23 -7.13 3.66
C TYR A 200 -21.61 -5.64 3.84
N LEU A 201 -20.90 -4.73 3.15
CA LEU A 201 -21.18 -3.29 3.21
C LEU A 201 -22.59 -2.96 2.71
N GLN A 202 -23.03 -3.57 1.60
CA GLN A 202 -24.33 -3.27 0.99
C GLN A 202 -25.49 -4.01 1.66
N ASP A 203 -25.34 -5.31 1.87
CA ASP A 203 -26.44 -6.17 2.31
C ASP A 203 -26.60 -6.17 3.83
N THR A 204 -25.49 -6.15 4.57
CA THR A 204 -25.52 -6.22 6.04
C THR A 204 -25.56 -4.83 6.67
N LEU A 205 -24.62 -3.96 6.28
CA LEU A 205 -24.52 -2.60 6.83
C LEU A 205 -25.47 -1.60 6.16
N GLN A 206 -26.18 -2.02 5.10
CA GLN A 206 -27.09 -1.16 4.33
C GLN A 206 -26.40 0.11 3.80
N GLY A 207 -25.10 0.00 3.53
CA GLY A 207 -24.25 1.08 3.06
C GLY A 207 -24.53 1.42 1.60
N HIS A 208 -24.32 2.70 1.26
CA HIS A 208 -24.52 3.20 -0.10
C HIS A 208 -23.21 3.36 -0.86
N ILE A 209 -23.13 2.78 -2.06
CA ILE A 209 -21.96 2.95 -2.94
C ILE A 209 -22.15 4.21 -3.79
N LEU A 210 -21.32 5.22 -3.55
CA LEU A 210 -21.28 6.45 -4.32
C LEU A 210 -20.56 6.22 -5.65
N LYS A 211 -21.28 5.76 -6.68
CA LYS A 211 -20.69 5.39 -8.00
C LYS A 211 -20.02 6.55 -8.74
N GLY A 212 -20.42 7.79 -8.45
CA GLY A 212 -19.82 9.00 -9.02
C GLY A 212 -18.74 9.66 -8.16
N TYR A 213 -18.41 9.08 -7.01
CA TYR A 213 -17.32 9.58 -6.19
C TYR A 213 -15.97 9.15 -6.80
N ALA A 214 -15.14 10.12 -7.14
CA ALA A 214 -13.85 9.93 -7.79
C ALA A 214 -12.74 10.61 -7.00
N LYS A 215 -11.52 10.11 -7.21
CA LYS A 215 -10.30 10.72 -6.65
C LYS A 215 -10.08 12.11 -7.27
N VAL A 216 -9.57 13.04 -6.48
CA VAL A 216 -9.20 14.42 -6.87
C VAL A 216 -7.78 14.48 -7.43
N GLY A 217 -6.89 13.63 -6.93
CA GLY A 217 -5.49 13.59 -7.36
C GLY A 217 -4.98 12.17 -7.61
N GLU A 218 -3.77 12.07 -8.16
CA GLU A 218 -3.18 10.77 -8.47
C GLU A 218 -2.80 9.97 -7.22
N ASN A 219 -2.23 10.65 -6.22
CA ASN A 219 -1.70 10.05 -5.00
C ASN A 219 -2.67 10.13 -3.81
N THR A 220 -2.41 9.35 -2.77
CA THR A 220 -3.21 9.28 -1.54
C THR A 220 -3.31 10.64 -0.84
N PHE A 221 -2.20 11.38 -0.76
CA PHE A 221 -2.13 12.67 -0.07
C PHE A 221 -3.18 13.71 -0.54
N PRO A 222 -3.22 14.14 -1.82
CA PRO A 222 -4.19 15.13 -2.27
C PRO A 222 -5.65 14.65 -2.12
N ASN A 223 -5.89 13.33 -2.22
CA ASN A 223 -7.22 12.75 -2.03
C ASN A 223 -7.68 12.83 -0.57
N MET A 224 -6.79 12.54 0.39
CA MET A 224 -7.10 12.64 1.81
C MET A 224 -7.31 14.09 2.25
N VAL A 225 -6.52 15.03 1.74
CA VAL A 225 -6.71 16.46 2.00
C VAL A 225 -8.09 16.92 1.51
N ALA A 226 -8.49 16.53 0.30
CA ALA A 226 -9.81 16.84 -0.23
C ALA A 226 -10.94 16.21 0.60
N PHE A 227 -10.80 14.94 0.98
CA PHE A 227 -11.81 14.20 1.73
C PHE A 227 -12.01 14.73 3.16
N LEU A 228 -10.92 15.01 3.88
CA LEU A 228 -10.98 15.38 5.29
C LEU A 228 -11.17 16.89 5.52
N ALA A 229 -10.59 17.72 4.66
CA ALA A 229 -10.58 19.18 4.84
C ALA A 229 -11.40 19.95 3.81
N GLY A 230 -11.85 19.31 2.72
CA GLY A 230 -12.48 20.01 1.60
C GLY A 230 -11.55 21.05 0.99
N ARG A 231 -10.25 20.71 0.88
CA ARG A 231 -9.18 21.58 0.37
C ARG A 231 -8.40 20.88 -0.73
N ILE A 232 -7.62 21.65 -1.48
CA ILE A 232 -6.75 21.14 -2.53
C ILE A 232 -5.38 20.82 -1.91
N GLY A 233 -4.90 19.58 -2.12
CA GLY A 233 -3.55 19.18 -1.74
C GLY A 233 -2.48 19.85 -2.60
N TYR A 234 -1.24 19.90 -2.12
CA TYR A 234 -0.14 20.62 -2.76
C TYR A 234 -0.39 22.14 -2.87
N SER A 235 -1.16 22.68 -1.93
CA SER A 235 -1.38 24.12 -1.76
C SER A 235 -0.42 24.70 -0.71
N LYS A 236 -0.42 26.03 -0.52
CA LYS A 236 0.38 26.67 0.53
C LYS A 236 0.06 26.13 1.93
N ASP A 237 -1.20 25.79 2.17
CA ASP A 237 -1.68 25.27 3.46
C ASP A 237 -1.41 23.76 3.62
N PHE A 238 -1.23 23.05 2.50
CA PHE A 238 -0.96 21.61 2.46
C PHE A 238 0.17 21.30 1.48
N PRO A 239 1.42 21.72 1.77
CA PRO A 239 2.55 21.44 0.90
C PRO A 239 2.82 19.93 0.83
N GLY A 240 3.33 19.47 -0.31
CA GLY A 240 3.90 18.13 -0.40
C GLY A 240 5.16 18.01 0.45
N ARG A 241 5.63 16.77 0.69
CA ARG A 241 7.00 16.56 1.19
C ARG A 241 7.96 17.24 0.19
N PRO A 242 8.95 18.03 0.66
CA PRO A 242 9.98 18.60 -0.21
C PRO A 242 10.77 17.52 -0.95
#